data_AF-A0A0N0K8D7-F1
#
_entry.id   AF-A0A0N0K8D7-F1
#
_cell.length_a   1.000
_cell.length_b   1.000
_cell.length_c   1.000
_cell.angle_alpha   90.00
_cell.angle_beta   90.00
_cell.angle_gamma   90.00
#
_symmetry.space_group_name_H-M   'P 1'
#
loop_
_entity.id
_entity.type
_entity.pdbx_description
1 polymer ?
#
loop_
_entity_poly.entity_id
_entity_poly.type
_entity_poly.pdbx_seq_one_letter_code
_entity_poly.pdbx_strand_id
1 'polypeptide(L)'
;MLGKILTGLIGGGAQAVATAITPFTGDKVQDEASRHAEMLARFQQYGAEFADRQGRTSWDSLIDGLNRLPRPAMALGVIGIFVWASVDPVGFAAAAQAWALIPDEMWLVLGAVVAFFFGDRTLLAARRGRGPTVEQLRAVMATRAEIQAMRPAPMPAQKPPDPPAAPMDPARYQAEMADDGKPLSDEAIREWNRQRAGGKL
;
A
#
# COMPACT_ATOMS: atom_id res chain seq x y z
N MET A 1 5.28 17.94 -50.49
CA MET A 1 4.52 16.74 -50.05
C MET A 1 4.85 16.28 -48.63
N LEU A 2 6.07 16.53 -48.09
CA LEU A 2 6.40 16.27 -46.67
C LEU A 2 5.51 17.02 -45.66
N GLY A 3 5.07 18.25 -45.97
CA GLY A 3 4.23 19.05 -45.08
C GLY A 3 2.82 18.48 -44.84
N LYS A 4 2.26 17.67 -45.75
CA LYS A 4 0.95 17.03 -45.57
C LYS A 4 1.03 15.76 -44.71
N ILE A 5 2.19 15.11 -44.67
CA ILE A 5 2.42 13.88 -43.90
C ILE A 5 2.66 14.21 -42.43
N LEU A 6 3.39 15.30 -42.12
CA LEU A 6 3.55 15.76 -40.74
C LEU A 6 2.25 16.28 -40.13
N THR A 7 1.39 16.98 -40.89
CA THR A 7 0.10 17.46 -40.38
C THR A 7 -0.89 16.31 -40.13
N GLY A 8 -0.88 15.26 -40.95
CA GLY A 8 -1.70 14.06 -40.73
C GLY A 8 -1.28 13.25 -39.51
N LEU A 9 0.03 13.16 -39.24
CA LEU A 9 0.58 12.40 -38.11
C LEU A 9 0.33 13.09 -36.76
N ILE A 10 0.40 14.43 -36.74
CA ILE A 10 0.19 15.23 -35.51
C ILE A 10 -1.31 15.39 -35.20
N GLY A 11 -2.16 15.53 -36.22
CA GLY A 11 -3.61 15.70 -36.04
C GLY A 11 -4.36 14.42 -35.63
N GLY A 12 -3.99 13.26 -36.19
CA GLY A 12 -4.64 11.99 -35.87
C GLY A 12 -4.18 11.36 -34.55
N GLY A 13 -2.90 11.51 -34.20
CA GLY A 13 -2.32 10.98 -32.97
C GLY A 13 -2.80 11.72 -31.71
N ALA A 14 -2.95 13.04 -31.78
CA ALA A 14 -3.48 13.82 -30.65
C ALA A 14 -4.94 13.47 -30.33
N GLN A 15 -5.77 13.24 -31.35
CA GLN A 15 -7.17 12.83 -31.16
C GLN A 15 -7.27 11.39 -30.62
N ALA A 16 -6.48 10.45 -31.13
CA ALA A 16 -6.46 9.06 -30.65
C ALA A 16 -5.90 8.93 -29.23
N VAL A 17 -4.91 9.74 -28.87
CA VAL A 17 -4.37 9.83 -27.50
C VAL A 17 -5.39 10.51 -26.57
N ALA A 18 -6.09 11.56 -27.00
CA ALA A 18 -7.17 12.16 -26.23
C ALA A 18 -8.31 11.16 -25.97
N THR A 19 -8.77 10.42 -26.99
CA THR A 19 -9.82 9.40 -26.86
C THR A 19 -9.40 8.21 -25.99
N ALA A 20 -8.10 7.88 -25.92
CA ALA A 20 -7.58 6.85 -25.03
C ALA A 20 -7.37 7.33 -23.58
N ILE A 21 -7.24 8.64 -23.34
CA ILE A 21 -7.09 9.23 -22.01
C ILE A 21 -8.45 9.59 -21.38
N THR A 22 -9.47 9.93 -22.19
CA THR A 22 -10.83 10.25 -21.73
C THR A 22 -11.45 9.22 -20.79
N PRO A 23 -11.30 7.88 -20.98
CA PRO A 23 -11.83 6.89 -20.03
C PRO A 23 -11.12 6.87 -18.67
N PHE A 24 -9.90 7.42 -18.57
CA PHE A 24 -9.11 7.49 -17.34
C PHE A 24 -9.23 8.83 -16.61
N THR A 25 -9.68 9.87 -17.29
CA THR A 25 -10.20 11.09 -16.68
C THR A 25 -11.71 10.94 -16.54
N GLY A 26 -12.15 10.24 -15.49
CA GLY A 26 -13.57 10.14 -15.14
C GLY A 26 -14.25 11.51 -15.23
N ASP A 27 -15.51 11.51 -15.69
CA ASP A 27 -16.31 12.70 -15.91
C ASP A 27 -16.29 13.59 -14.66
N LYS A 28 -15.46 14.65 -14.71
CA LYS A 28 -15.12 15.47 -13.54
C LYS A 28 -16.36 16.06 -12.88
N VAL A 29 -17.40 16.28 -13.67
CA VAL A 29 -18.68 16.82 -13.23
C VAL A 29 -19.50 15.80 -12.43
N GLN A 30 -19.48 14.52 -12.83
CA GLN A 30 -20.14 13.44 -12.07
C GLN A 30 -19.38 13.08 -10.80
N ASP A 31 -18.04 13.13 -10.84
CA ASP A 31 -17.17 12.92 -9.68
C ASP A 31 -17.30 14.06 -8.65
N GLU A 32 -17.47 15.31 -9.09
CA GLU A 32 -17.77 16.44 -8.22
C GLU A 32 -19.19 16.40 -7.62
N ALA A 33 -20.21 16.05 -8.42
CA ALA A 33 -21.58 15.94 -7.95
C ALA A 33 -21.76 14.80 -6.93
N SER A 34 -21.14 13.64 -7.18
CA SER A 34 -21.14 12.51 -6.24
C SER A 34 -20.40 12.85 -4.94
N ARG A 35 -19.24 13.52 -5.01
CA ARG A 35 -18.53 14.02 -3.82
C ARG A 35 -19.34 15.03 -3.02
N HIS A 36 -20.08 15.92 -3.69
CA HIS A 36 -20.92 16.90 -3.02
C HIS A 36 -22.10 16.23 -2.30
N ALA A 37 -22.72 15.24 -2.95
CA ALA A 37 -23.78 14.42 -2.35
C ALA A 37 -23.27 13.61 -1.15
N GLU A 38 -22.08 13.01 -1.25
CA GLU A 38 -21.42 12.32 -0.13
C GLU A 38 -21.11 13.28 1.04
N MET A 39 -20.68 14.50 0.74
CA MET A 39 -20.38 15.51 1.77
C MET A 39 -21.66 15.94 2.50
N LEU A 40 -22.76 16.17 1.78
CA LEU A 40 -24.07 16.46 2.35
C LEU A 40 -24.62 15.30 3.19
N ALA A 41 -24.47 14.06 2.70
CA ALA A 41 -24.87 12.87 3.44
C ALA A 41 -24.08 12.73 4.76
N ARG A 42 -22.77 12.99 4.73
CA ARG A 42 -21.94 13.03 5.95
C ARG A 42 -22.40 14.13 6.92
N PHE A 43 -22.72 15.33 6.45
CA PHE A 43 -23.24 16.40 7.31
C PHE A 43 -24.60 16.06 7.95
N GLN A 44 -25.51 15.44 7.20
CA GLN A 44 -26.78 15.00 7.77
C GLN A 44 -26.60 13.88 8.80
N GLN A 45 -25.68 12.95 8.54
CA GLN A 45 -25.34 11.87 9.48
C GLN A 45 -24.69 12.42 10.75
N TYR A 46 -23.79 13.40 10.64
CA TYR A 46 -23.27 14.13 11.80
C TYR A 46 -24.40 14.79 12.59
N GLY A 47 -25.34 15.48 11.93
CA GLY A 47 -26.49 16.12 12.57
C GLY A 47 -27.39 15.14 13.34
N ALA A 48 -27.64 13.96 12.77
CA ALA A 48 -28.39 12.89 13.43
C ALA A 48 -27.66 12.32 14.66
N GLU A 49 -26.32 12.17 14.58
CA GLU A 49 -25.50 11.75 15.73
C GLU A 49 -25.45 12.79 16.86
N PHE A 50 -25.73 14.07 16.61
CA PHE A 50 -25.87 15.07 17.69
C PHE A 50 -27.20 14.91 18.44
N ALA A 51 -28.27 14.52 17.74
CA ALA A 51 -29.58 14.28 18.36
C ALA A 51 -29.57 13.06 19.28
N ASP A 52 -28.78 12.03 18.94
CA ASP A 52 -28.65 10.78 19.72
C ASP A 52 -27.77 10.94 20.99
N ARG A 53 -27.10 12.10 21.17
CA ARG A 53 -26.27 12.39 22.37
C ARG A 53 -27.08 12.63 23.65
N GLN A 54 -28.40 12.66 23.56
CA GLN A 54 -29.30 12.87 24.71
C GLN A 54 -29.30 11.69 25.70
N GLY A 55 -28.78 10.51 25.32
CA GLY A 55 -28.73 9.31 26.17
C GLY A 55 -27.41 9.02 26.90
N ARG A 56 -26.39 9.90 26.84
CA ARG A 56 -25.08 9.64 27.45
C ARG A 56 -25.11 9.85 28.96
N THR A 57 -24.52 8.92 29.71
CA THR A 57 -24.30 9.10 31.15
C THR A 57 -23.20 10.15 31.38
N SER A 58 -23.24 10.86 32.52
CA SER A 58 -22.22 11.85 32.87
C SER A 58 -20.80 11.26 32.90
N TRP A 59 -20.69 9.96 33.21
CA TRP A 59 -19.44 9.20 33.13
C TRP A 59 -18.92 9.05 31.70
N ASP A 60 -19.78 8.68 30.76
CA ASP A 60 -19.41 8.55 29.35
C ASP A 60 -18.97 9.91 28.76
N SER A 61 -19.65 10.99 29.12
CA SER A 61 -19.23 12.36 28.75
C SER A 61 -17.89 12.77 29.35
N LEU A 62 -17.58 12.36 30.60
CA LEU A 62 -16.28 12.60 31.21
C LEU A 62 -15.16 11.86 30.48
N ILE A 63 -15.37 10.57 30.17
CA ILE A 63 -14.39 9.74 29.47
C ILE A 63 -14.17 10.23 28.03
N ASP A 64 -15.23 10.64 27.33
CA ASP A 64 -15.13 11.25 26.00
C ASP A 64 -14.40 12.59 26.05
N GLY A 65 -14.66 13.41 27.08
CA GLY A 65 -13.90 14.63 27.34
C GLY A 65 -12.41 14.36 27.55
N LEU A 66 -12.08 13.37 28.38
CA LEU A 66 -10.68 13.00 28.66
C LEU A 66 -9.95 12.48 27.41
N ASN A 67 -10.63 11.71 26.56
CA ASN A 67 -10.05 11.23 25.29
C ASN A 67 -9.90 12.34 24.24
N ARG A 68 -10.68 13.43 24.35
CA ARG A 68 -10.62 14.58 23.43
C ARG A 68 -9.71 15.70 23.94
N LEU A 69 -9.40 15.72 25.22
CA LEU A 69 -8.52 16.69 25.88
C LEU A 69 -7.07 16.75 25.35
N PRO A 70 -6.44 15.66 24.85
CA PRO A 70 -5.03 15.71 24.45
C PRO A 70 -4.75 16.76 23.37
N ARG A 71 -5.63 16.89 22.38
CA ARG A 71 -5.46 17.88 21.29
C ARG A 71 -5.51 19.32 21.81
N PRO A 72 -6.55 19.75 22.55
CA PRO A 72 -6.57 21.04 23.24
C PRO A 72 -5.39 21.25 24.20
N ALA A 73 -5.03 20.23 24.98
CA ALA A 73 -3.95 20.33 25.96
C ALA A 73 -2.59 20.60 25.30
N MET A 74 -2.29 19.98 24.16
CA MET A 74 -1.07 20.28 23.41
C MET A 74 -1.04 21.73 22.92
N ALA A 75 -2.14 22.24 22.37
CA ALA A 75 -2.20 23.63 21.91
C ALA A 75 -2.04 24.62 23.07
N LEU A 76 -2.75 24.40 24.18
CA LEU A 76 -2.64 25.21 25.40
C LEU A 76 -1.26 25.09 26.05
N GLY A 77 -0.62 23.92 25.98
CA GLY A 77 0.74 23.70 26.48
C GLY A 77 1.77 24.56 25.74
N VAL A 78 1.68 24.61 24.41
CA VAL A 78 2.55 25.47 23.60
C VAL A 78 2.30 26.95 23.94
N ILE A 79 1.04 27.38 23.97
CA ILE A 79 0.69 28.76 24.35
C ILE A 79 1.20 29.08 25.77
N GLY A 80 1.03 28.13 26.70
CA GLY A 80 1.48 28.26 28.09
C GLY A 80 2.98 28.45 28.22
N ILE A 81 3.79 27.78 27.39
CA ILE A 81 5.24 28.00 27.35
C ILE A 81 5.56 29.44 26.91
N PHE A 82 4.87 29.98 25.89
CA PHE A 82 5.07 31.38 25.47
C PHE A 82 4.64 32.39 26.53
N VAL A 83 3.52 32.12 27.22
CA VAL A 83 3.06 32.96 28.34
C VAL A 83 4.06 32.91 29.48
N TRP A 84 4.53 31.71 29.85
CA TRP A 84 5.53 31.55 30.91
C TRP A 84 6.84 32.28 30.58
N ALA A 85 7.34 32.13 29.35
CA ALA A 85 8.51 32.87 28.88
C ALA A 85 8.36 34.39 28.96
N SER A 86 7.12 34.90 28.83
CA SER A 86 6.82 36.33 28.93
C SER A 86 6.67 36.81 30.38
N VAL A 87 6.12 35.98 31.27
CA VAL A 87 5.86 36.32 32.68
C VAL A 87 7.12 36.16 33.53
N ASP A 88 7.91 35.11 33.31
CA ASP A 88 9.16 34.81 34.01
C ASP A 88 10.27 34.41 33.03
N PRO A 89 10.93 35.40 32.40
CA PRO A 89 11.98 35.13 31.42
C PRO A 89 13.24 34.50 32.05
N VAL A 90 13.51 34.76 33.33
CA VAL A 90 14.71 34.23 34.02
C VAL A 90 14.53 32.74 34.31
N GLY A 91 13.38 32.34 34.85
CA GLY A 91 13.05 30.93 35.07
C GLY A 91 12.98 30.13 33.76
N PHE A 92 12.40 30.74 32.72
CA PHE A 92 12.39 30.13 31.38
C PHE A 92 13.81 29.94 30.82
N ALA A 93 14.70 30.92 30.94
CA ALA A 93 16.08 30.82 30.46
C ALA A 93 16.85 29.69 31.17
N ALA A 94 16.66 29.52 32.48
CA ALA A 94 17.27 28.42 33.22
C ALA A 94 16.76 27.05 32.74
N ALA A 95 15.46 26.91 32.50
CA ALA A 95 14.89 25.66 31.96
C ALA A 95 15.33 25.40 30.52
N ALA A 96 15.45 26.44 29.68
CA ALA A 96 15.95 26.31 28.32
C ALA A 96 17.41 25.83 28.29
N GLN A 97 18.26 26.30 29.22
CA GLN A 97 19.62 25.78 29.38
C GLN A 97 19.62 24.30 29.80
N ALA A 98 18.71 23.90 30.69
CA ALA A 98 18.57 22.50 31.06
C ALA A 98 18.11 21.63 29.88
N TRP A 99 17.18 22.11 29.06
CA TRP A 99 16.72 21.40 27.85
C TRP A 99 17.82 21.28 26.80
N ALA A 100 18.73 22.24 26.70
CA ALA A 100 19.87 22.18 25.78
C ALA A 100 20.89 21.07 26.13
N LEU A 101 20.85 20.54 27.34
CA LEU A 101 21.67 19.40 27.75
C LEU A 101 21.05 18.04 27.36
N ILE A 102 19.79 18.02 26.95
CA ILE A 102 19.10 16.80 26.54
C ILE A 102 19.64 16.37 25.17
N PRO A 103 20.12 15.12 25.00
CA PRO A 103 20.62 14.62 23.72
C PRO A 103 19.57 14.71 22.60
N ASP A 104 20.03 15.00 21.37
CA ASP A 104 19.20 15.13 20.17
C ASP A 104 18.33 13.87 19.92
N GLU A 105 18.85 12.69 20.25
CA GLU A 105 18.17 11.41 20.07
C GLU A 105 16.92 11.28 20.95
N MET A 106 16.92 11.90 22.14
CA MET A 106 15.75 11.87 23.04
C MET A 106 14.58 12.66 22.45
N TRP A 107 14.88 13.76 21.75
CA TRP A 107 13.88 14.55 21.04
C TRP A 107 13.25 13.75 19.89
N LEU A 108 14.02 12.91 19.20
CA LEU A 108 13.50 12.01 18.16
C LEU A 108 12.54 10.98 18.75
N VAL A 109 12.88 10.38 19.90
CA VAL A 109 12.00 9.41 20.57
C VAL A 109 10.71 10.07 21.04
N LEU A 110 10.80 11.26 21.65
CA LEU A 110 9.63 12.05 22.04
C LEU A 110 8.74 12.35 20.83
N GLY A 111 9.34 12.83 19.74
CA GLY A 111 8.64 13.11 18.48
C GLY A 111 7.97 11.88 17.89
N ALA A 112 8.62 10.71 17.94
CA ALA A 112 8.07 9.45 17.47
C ALA A 112 6.85 9.00 18.29
N VAL A 113 6.89 9.11 19.62
CA VAL A 113 5.75 8.77 20.49
C VAL A 113 4.57 9.72 20.27
N VAL A 114 4.82 11.03 20.19
CA VAL A 114 3.77 12.03 19.90
C VAL A 114 3.16 11.77 18.51
N ALA A 115 3.99 11.50 17.50
CA ALA A 115 3.51 11.17 16.15
C ALA A 115 2.72 9.85 16.11
N PHE A 116 3.09 8.86 16.94
CA PHE A 116 2.35 7.61 17.05
C PHE A 116 0.94 7.81 17.63
N PHE A 117 0.80 8.59 18.71
CA PHE A 117 -0.49 8.81 19.37
C PHE A 117 -1.39 9.82 18.64
N PHE A 118 -0.80 10.82 17.98
CA PHE A 118 -1.56 11.94 17.39
C PHE A 118 -1.47 12.04 15.88
N GLY A 119 -0.66 11.19 15.23
CA GLY A 119 -0.55 11.14 13.77
C GLY A 119 -1.87 10.78 13.12
N ASP A 120 -2.32 11.61 12.17
CA ASP A 120 -3.58 11.35 11.48
C ASP A 120 -3.43 10.24 10.44
N ARG A 121 -4.32 9.25 10.49
CA ARG A 121 -4.45 8.18 9.47
C ARG A 121 -4.80 8.74 8.09
N THR A 122 -5.37 9.95 7.99
CA THR A 122 -5.70 10.56 6.70
C THR A 122 -4.45 10.94 5.89
N LEU A 123 -3.28 11.11 6.51
CA LEU A 123 -2.02 11.32 5.79
C LEU A 123 -1.66 10.12 4.90
N LEU A 124 -2.02 8.90 5.31
CA LEU A 124 -1.88 7.71 4.47
C LEU A 124 -2.92 7.68 3.33
N ALA A 125 -4.15 8.17 3.58
CA ALA A 125 -5.17 8.26 2.53
C ALA A 125 -4.81 9.31 1.46
N ALA A 126 -4.22 10.44 1.87
CA ALA A 126 -3.71 11.47 0.96
C ALA A 126 -2.57 10.95 0.06
N ARG A 127 -1.77 9.98 0.54
CA ARG A 127 -0.77 9.27 -0.29
C ARG A 127 -1.40 8.26 -1.25
N ARG A 128 -2.52 7.63 -0.89
CA ARG A 128 -3.25 6.69 -1.76
C ARG A 128 -3.98 7.39 -2.92
N GLY A 129 -4.35 8.67 -2.77
CA GLY A 129 -5.03 9.44 -3.80
C GLY A 129 -4.12 9.99 -4.92
N ARG A 130 -2.79 9.94 -4.76
CA ARG A 130 -1.83 10.32 -5.80
C ARG A 130 -1.36 9.06 -6.53
N GLY A 131 -2.07 8.72 -7.61
CA GLY A 131 -1.57 7.74 -8.58
C GLY A 131 -0.21 8.18 -9.14
N PRO A 132 0.62 7.24 -9.64
CA PRO A 132 1.93 7.55 -10.20
C PRO A 132 1.80 8.53 -11.37
N THR A 133 2.69 9.52 -11.44
CA THR A 133 2.72 10.48 -12.56
C THR A 133 3.15 9.78 -13.84
N VAL A 134 2.80 10.34 -15.00
CA VAL A 134 3.21 9.80 -16.31
C VAL A 134 4.74 9.70 -16.42
N GLU A 135 5.46 10.62 -15.80
CA GLU A 135 6.93 10.63 -15.75
C GLU A 135 7.48 9.49 -14.89
N GLN A 136 6.89 9.24 -13.71
CA GLN A 136 7.23 8.08 -12.88
C GLN A 136 6.92 6.77 -13.60
N LEU A 137 5.81 6.71 -14.34
CA LEU A 137 5.45 5.53 -15.13
C LEU A 137 6.47 5.27 -16.23
N ARG A 138 6.93 6.32 -16.93
CA ARG A 138 7.99 6.22 -17.95
C ARG A 138 9.33 5.78 -17.35
N ALA A 139 9.71 6.34 -16.20
CA ALA A 139 10.94 5.94 -15.50
C ALA A 139 10.91 4.46 -15.11
N VAL A 140 9.80 3.97 -14.54
CA VAL A 140 9.63 2.55 -14.19
C VAL A 140 9.71 1.65 -15.42
N MET A 141 9.10 2.04 -16.54
CA MET A 141 9.17 1.28 -17.80
C MET A 141 10.60 1.24 -18.36
N ALA A 142 11.35 2.34 -18.27
CA ALA A 142 12.75 2.40 -18.69
C ALA A 142 13.65 1.51 -17.82
N THR A 143 13.54 1.62 -16.49
CA THR A 143 14.27 0.75 -15.55
C THR A 143 13.95 -0.72 -15.79
N ARG A 144 12.68 -1.06 -16.07
CA ARG A 144 12.28 -2.44 -16.36
C ARG A 144 12.91 -2.97 -17.65
N ALA A 145 12.94 -2.17 -18.71
CA ALA A 145 13.56 -2.56 -19.98
C ALA A 145 15.08 -2.82 -19.80
N GLU A 146 15.74 -1.99 -19.00
CA GLU A 146 17.16 -2.12 -18.70
C GLU A 146 17.48 -3.37 -17.88
N ILE A 147 16.70 -3.66 -16.83
CA ILE A 147 16.82 -4.89 -16.04
C ILE A 147 16.58 -6.13 -16.91
N GLN A 148 15.63 -6.05 -17.85
CA GLN A 148 15.31 -7.16 -18.74
C GLN A 148 16.40 -7.40 -19.79
N ALA A 149 17.10 -6.34 -20.23
CA ALA A 149 18.27 -6.44 -21.09
C ALA A 149 19.50 -7.01 -20.36
N MET A 150 19.64 -6.75 -19.06
CA MET A 150 20.68 -7.34 -18.21
C MET A 150 20.37 -8.77 -17.76
N ARG A 151 19.14 -9.26 -17.96
CA ARG A 151 18.77 -10.61 -17.57
C ARG A 151 19.43 -11.61 -18.54
N PRO A 152 20.28 -12.54 -18.05
CA PRO A 152 20.82 -13.58 -18.91
C PRO A 152 19.66 -14.39 -19.52
N ALA A 153 19.82 -14.79 -20.79
CA ALA A 153 18.80 -15.52 -21.53
C ALA A 153 18.26 -16.68 -20.68
N PRO A 154 16.93 -16.91 -20.63
CA PRO A 154 16.38 -18.03 -19.89
C PRO A 154 17.07 -19.30 -20.40
N MET A 155 17.66 -20.07 -19.48
CA MET A 155 18.09 -21.43 -19.78
C MET A 155 16.92 -22.13 -20.49
N PRO A 156 17.18 -22.91 -21.56
CA PRO A 156 16.11 -23.51 -22.34
C PRO A 156 15.12 -24.22 -21.40
N ALA A 157 13.84 -23.83 -21.52
CA ALA A 157 12.77 -24.29 -20.67
C ALA A 157 12.81 -25.82 -20.55
N GLN A 158 12.77 -26.35 -19.33
CA GLN A 158 12.47 -27.75 -19.11
C GLN A 158 11.16 -28.07 -19.84
N LYS A 159 11.21 -29.09 -20.69
CA LYS A 159 10.09 -29.60 -21.49
C LYS A 159 8.84 -29.72 -20.60
N PRO A 160 7.64 -29.34 -21.10
CA PRO A 160 6.39 -29.51 -20.35
C PRO A 160 6.26 -30.95 -19.82
N PRO A 161 5.61 -31.17 -18.65
CA PRO A 161 5.41 -32.52 -18.15
C PRO A 161 4.72 -33.36 -19.23
N ASP A 162 5.32 -34.50 -19.59
CA ASP A 162 4.69 -35.45 -20.51
C ASP A 162 3.28 -35.82 -19.98
N PRO A 163 2.30 -36.10 -20.86
CA PRO A 163 0.95 -36.51 -20.45
C PRO A 163 0.98 -37.69 -19.47
N PRO A 164 -0.06 -37.86 -18.63
CA PRO A 164 -0.07 -38.87 -17.57
C PRO A 164 0.25 -40.24 -18.18
N ALA A 165 1.39 -40.80 -17.77
CA ALA A 165 1.90 -42.02 -18.41
C ALA A 165 0.92 -43.18 -18.20
N ALA A 166 0.95 -44.17 -19.09
CA ALA A 166 0.15 -45.39 -18.95
C ALA A 166 0.58 -46.17 -17.68
N PRO A 167 -0.33 -46.88 -17.00
CA PRO A 167 0.01 -47.72 -15.85
C PRO A 167 1.06 -48.77 -16.25
N MET A 168 2.09 -48.92 -15.42
CA MET A 168 3.09 -49.98 -15.61
C MET A 168 2.52 -51.32 -15.14
N ASP A 169 2.93 -52.43 -15.77
CA ASP A 169 2.60 -53.78 -15.31
C ASP A 169 3.06 -54.00 -13.85
N PRO A 170 2.17 -54.37 -12.91
CA PRO A 170 2.49 -54.48 -11.49
C PRO A 170 3.63 -55.43 -11.17
N ALA A 171 3.76 -56.54 -11.90
CA ALA A 171 4.82 -57.53 -11.66
C ALA A 171 6.21 -56.96 -11.99
N ARG A 172 6.29 -56.16 -13.06
CA ARG A 172 7.52 -55.49 -13.49
C ARG A 172 7.89 -54.34 -12.55
N TYR A 173 6.91 -53.56 -12.10
CA TYR A 173 7.12 -52.49 -11.11
C TYR A 173 7.69 -53.05 -9.80
N GLN A 174 7.13 -54.15 -9.28
CA GLN A 174 7.65 -54.76 -8.05
C GLN A 174 9.05 -55.34 -8.22
N ALA A 175 9.35 -55.94 -9.37
CA ALA A 175 10.70 -56.44 -9.66
C ALA A 175 11.75 -55.32 -9.74
N GLU A 176 11.40 -54.18 -10.36
CA GLU A 176 12.30 -53.01 -10.42
C GLU A 176 12.43 -52.30 -9.06
N MET A 177 11.39 -52.28 -8.22
CA MET A 177 11.44 -51.72 -6.86
C MET A 177 12.24 -52.60 -5.87
N ALA A 178 12.42 -53.89 -6.17
CA ALA A 178 13.17 -54.84 -5.35
C ALA A 178 14.66 -54.94 -5.75
N ASP A 179 15.06 -54.33 -6.87
CA ASP A 179 16.45 -54.30 -7.34
C ASP A 179 17.14 -53.00 -6.89
N ASP A 180 17.80 -53.04 -5.74
CA ASP A 180 18.54 -51.91 -5.17
C ASP A 180 19.84 -51.56 -5.95
N GLY A 181 20.23 -52.39 -6.92
CA GLY A 181 21.50 -52.29 -7.64
C GLY A 181 21.47 -51.37 -8.86
N LYS A 182 20.29 -50.92 -9.30
CA LYS A 182 20.13 -50.07 -10.48
C LYS A 182 19.22 -48.89 -10.18
N PRO A 183 19.52 -47.70 -10.73
CA PRO A 183 18.60 -46.57 -10.64
C PRO A 183 17.28 -46.92 -11.33
N LEU A 184 16.16 -46.53 -10.71
CA LEU A 184 14.83 -46.81 -11.23
C LEU A 184 14.65 -46.23 -12.62
N SER A 185 13.90 -46.95 -13.46
CA SER A 185 13.50 -46.46 -14.77
C SER A 185 12.58 -45.23 -14.64
N ASP A 186 12.64 -44.32 -15.63
CA ASP A 186 11.76 -43.15 -15.69
C ASP A 186 10.27 -43.53 -15.70
N GLU A 187 9.94 -44.75 -16.13
CA GLU A 187 8.58 -45.28 -16.10
C GLU A 187 8.16 -45.70 -14.68
N ALA A 188 9.05 -46.38 -13.94
CA ALA A 188 8.81 -46.75 -12.54
C ALA A 188 8.71 -45.53 -11.62
N ILE A 189 9.54 -44.50 -11.82
CA ILE A 189 9.46 -43.22 -11.09
C ILE A 189 8.12 -42.52 -11.36
N ARG A 190 7.64 -42.57 -12.61
CA ARG A 190 6.33 -42.00 -12.98
C ARG A 190 5.17 -42.77 -12.35
N GLU A 191 5.24 -44.10 -12.28
CA GLU A 191 4.24 -44.94 -11.59
C GLU A 191 4.20 -44.68 -10.08
N TRP A 192 5.36 -44.57 -9.43
CA TRP A 192 5.45 -44.22 -8.01
C TRP A 192 4.83 -42.84 -7.72
N ASN A 193 5.10 -41.85 -8.57
CA ASN A 193 4.48 -40.52 -8.47
C ASN A 193 2.97 -40.56 -8.67
N ARG A 194 2.47 -41.40 -9.60
CA ARG A 194 1.02 -41.62 -9.78
C ARG A 194 0.37 -42.21 -8.53
N GLN A 195 0.94 -43.27 -7.96
CA GLN A 195 0.40 -43.91 -6.74
C GLN A 195 0.42 -42.95 -5.55
N ARG A 196 1.46 -42.12 -5.43
CA ARG A 196 1.60 -41.13 -4.35
C ARG A 196 0.64 -39.95 -4.50
N ALA A 197 0.38 -39.48 -5.72
CA ALA A 197 -0.62 -38.45 -6.00
C ALA A 197 -2.07 -38.96 -5.84
N GLY A 198 -2.30 -40.26 -6.04
CA GLY A 198 -3.61 -40.91 -5.94
C GLY A 198 -4.03 -41.38 -4.54
N GLY A 199 -3.16 -41.28 -3.53
CA GLY A 199 -3.51 -41.46 -2.12
C GLY A 199 -4.14 -42.81 -1.76
N LYS A 200 -3.45 -43.92 -2.02
CA LYS A 200 -3.74 -45.21 -1.39
C LYS A 200 -2.46 -45.80 -0.80
N LEU A 201 -2.30 -45.58 0.52
CA LEU A 201 -1.53 -46.47 1.38
C LEU A 201 -2.47 -47.57 1.87
#